data_AF-A0A961CD02-F1
#
_entry.id   AF-A0A961CD02-F1
#
_cell.length_a   1.000
_cell.length_b   1.000
_cell.length_c   1.000
_cell.angle_alpha   90.00
_cell.angle_beta   90.00
_cell.angle_gamma   90.00
#
_symmetry.space_group_name_H-M   'P 1'
#
loop_
_entity.id
_entity.type
_entity.pdbx_description
1 polymer ?
#
loop_
_entity_poly.entity_id
_entity_poly.type
_entity_poly.pdbx_seq_one_letter_code
_entity_poly.pdbx_strand_id
1 'polypeptide(L)'
;MTLSRDEMRRELDAIKREHEADMAGRPGLLRRLFDPESRVPAEMRAAAAGAPSRRQLLTAGGLTILGAAVVSACVEPPEERQIPVTGAGKETTTTSMSSADMEAMNLTVLRVGQSIEALAVQQYEAVVGAADAELADVLTLFAEQHQEHAQSLSDTITSLGGEPYQDGSQAWDKPNPALLEALAEPIALATDNTGVLALALILENVAQQTYTYQVKNLSEPELRAAAMSIGGIEARHMAVLLGIETPDTPTAQAPFPFGKTLDAVKEGEAVEVVGS
;
A
#
# COMPACT_ATOMS: atom_id res chain seq x y z
N MET A 1 2.37 -7.22 -30.01
CA MET A 1 1.20 -6.33 -30.10
C MET A 1 1.42 -5.13 -29.20
N THR A 2 1.94 -4.03 -29.74
CA THR A 2 1.98 -2.73 -29.05
C THR A 2 0.59 -2.41 -28.50
N LEU A 3 0.47 -2.01 -27.23
CA LEU A 3 -0.79 -1.50 -26.70
C LEU A 3 -1.25 -0.38 -27.64
N SER A 4 -2.48 -0.46 -28.15
CA SER A 4 -3.00 0.62 -28.99
C SER A 4 -3.07 1.89 -28.13
N ARG A 5 -2.74 3.06 -28.70
CA ARG A 5 -2.96 4.35 -28.03
C ARG A 5 -4.37 4.50 -27.46
N ASP A 6 -5.35 3.88 -28.10
CA ASP A 6 -6.74 3.89 -27.62
C ASP A 6 -6.94 3.01 -26.39
N GLU A 7 -6.19 1.91 -26.26
CA GLU A 7 -6.22 1.07 -25.06
C GLU A 7 -5.55 1.77 -23.88
N MET A 8 -4.39 2.38 -24.08
CA MET A 8 -3.74 3.15 -23.02
C MET A 8 -4.63 4.28 -22.51
N ARG A 9 -5.27 5.04 -23.40
CA ARG A 9 -6.23 6.08 -22.99
C ARG A 9 -7.39 5.52 -22.17
N ARG A 10 -7.92 4.35 -22.55
CA ARG A 10 -8.96 3.66 -21.78
C ARG A 10 -8.47 3.30 -20.38
N GLU A 11 -7.25 2.80 -20.26
CA GLU A 11 -6.65 2.44 -18.96
C GLU A 11 -6.41 3.68 -18.08
N LEU A 12 -5.87 4.77 -18.65
CA LEU A 12 -5.70 6.04 -17.94
C LEU A 12 -7.04 6.60 -17.45
N ASP A 13 -8.06 6.60 -18.30
CA ASP A 13 -9.41 7.01 -17.93
C ASP A 13 -10.02 6.10 -16.84
N ALA A 14 -9.72 4.80 -16.88
CA ALA A 14 -10.18 3.85 -15.87
C ALA A 14 -9.52 4.09 -14.51
N ILE A 15 -8.20 4.27 -14.49
CA ILE A 15 -7.43 4.60 -13.28
C ILE A 15 -7.90 5.91 -12.70
N LYS A 16 -8.07 6.94 -13.53
CA LYS A 16 -8.58 8.23 -13.09
C LYS A 16 -9.93 8.13 -12.39
N ARG A 17 -10.89 7.40 -12.98
CA ARG A 17 -12.22 7.22 -12.36
C ARG A 17 -12.15 6.43 -11.05
N GLU A 18 -11.31 5.41 -10.98
CA GLU A 18 -11.12 4.62 -9.77
C GLU A 18 -10.51 5.48 -8.67
N HIS A 19 -9.44 6.21 -8.98
CA HIS A 19 -8.79 7.15 -8.08
C HIS A 19 -9.77 8.23 -7.58
N GLU A 20 -10.53 8.87 -8.48
CA GLU A 20 -11.54 9.87 -8.10
C GLU A 20 -12.60 9.29 -7.15
N ALA A 21 -13.06 8.06 -7.42
CA ALA A 21 -14.01 7.38 -6.54
C ALA A 21 -13.41 7.02 -5.18
N ASP A 22 -12.13 6.67 -5.16
CA ASP A 22 -11.37 6.30 -3.98
C ASP A 22 -11.11 7.53 -3.08
N MET A 23 -10.72 8.66 -3.67
CA MET A 23 -10.42 9.91 -2.99
C MET A 23 -11.69 10.70 -2.60
N ALA A 24 -12.80 10.51 -3.30
CA ALA A 24 -14.06 11.21 -3.02
C ALA A 24 -14.53 11.03 -1.57
N GLY A 25 -14.54 12.13 -0.81
CA GLY A 25 -15.05 12.16 0.56
C GLY A 25 -14.10 11.59 1.62
N ARG A 26 -12.92 11.10 1.23
CA ARG A 26 -11.92 10.52 2.14
C ARG A 26 -11.31 11.53 3.12
N PRO A 27 -10.86 12.74 2.70
CA PRO A 27 -10.35 13.73 3.65
C PRO A 27 -11.38 14.12 4.71
N GLY A 28 -12.66 14.22 4.32
CA GLY A 28 -13.76 14.49 5.23
C GLY A 28 -14.08 13.32 6.16
N LEU A 29 -13.98 12.08 5.69
CA LEU A 29 -14.23 10.88 6.48
C LEU A 29 -13.12 10.64 7.50
N LEU A 30 -11.84 10.59 7.08
CA LEU A 30 -10.72 10.36 7.99
C LEU A 30 -10.64 11.45 9.06
N ARG A 31 -10.80 12.71 8.68
CA ARG A 31 -10.89 13.81 9.64
C ARG A 31 -12.03 13.62 10.64
N ARG A 32 -13.21 13.20 10.20
CA ARG A 32 -14.35 12.91 11.11
C ARG A 32 -14.17 11.65 11.94
N LEU A 33 -13.34 10.70 11.53
CA LEU A 33 -13.09 9.49 12.30
C LEU A 33 -12.05 9.74 13.39
N PHE A 34 -11.04 10.56 13.10
CA PHE A 34 -9.92 10.84 13.98
C PHE A 34 -10.02 12.18 14.74
N ASP A 35 -11.01 13.02 14.47
CA ASP A 35 -11.28 14.24 15.24
C ASP A 35 -11.61 13.85 16.70
N PRO A 36 -10.83 14.30 17.70
CA PRO A 36 -11.07 13.99 19.10
C PRO A 36 -12.42 14.51 19.63
N GLU A 37 -13.02 15.51 18.98
CA GLU A 37 -14.36 16.03 19.30
C GLU A 37 -15.48 15.23 18.62
N SER A 38 -15.15 14.48 17.58
CA SER A 38 -16.10 13.59 16.91
C SER A 38 -16.37 12.40 17.82
N ARG A 39 -17.58 12.36 18.40
CA ARG A 39 -18.04 11.25 19.25
C ARG A 39 -18.35 9.99 18.43
N VAL A 40 -17.50 9.62 17.46
CA VAL A 40 -17.67 8.43 16.64
C VAL A 40 -17.21 7.22 17.45
N PRO A 41 -18.12 6.31 17.83
CA PRO A 41 -17.76 5.13 18.61
C PRO A 41 -16.84 4.19 17.82
N ALA A 42 -15.97 3.44 18.50
CA ALA A 42 -15.00 2.55 17.86
C ALA A 42 -15.66 1.50 16.94
N GLU A 43 -16.88 1.05 17.27
CA GLU A 43 -17.66 0.15 16.43
C GLU A 43 -18.11 0.78 15.10
N MET A 44 -18.34 2.09 15.09
CA MET A 44 -18.72 2.83 13.89
C MET A 44 -17.48 3.14 13.03
N ARG A 45 -16.31 3.34 13.66
CA ARG A 45 -15.02 3.43 12.96
C ARG A 45 -14.69 2.11 12.25
N ALA A 46 -14.77 0.99 12.98
CA ALA A 46 -14.53 -0.34 12.42
C ALA A 46 -15.49 -0.69 11.27
N ALA A 47 -16.76 -0.29 11.37
CA ALA A 47 -17.74 -0.45 10.30
C ALA A 47 -17.42 0.43 9.07
N ALA A 48 -16.90 1.65 9.28
CA ALA A 48 -16.46 2.54 8.20
C ALA A 48 -15.18 2.02 7.52
N ALA A 49 -14.30 1.34 8.25
CA ALA A 49 -13.13 0.63 7.72
C ALA A 49 -13.48 -0.65 6.92
N GLY A 50 -14.77 -0.95 6.71
CA GLY A 50 -15.20 -2.15 5.99
C GLY A 50 -14.99 -3.46 6.77
N ALA A 51 -14.74 -3.40 8.08
CA ALA A 51 -14.65 -4.62 8.88
C ALA A 51 -16.04 -5.27 8.96
N PRO A 52 -16.23 -6.51 8.48
CA PRO A 52 -17.54 -7.15 8.51
C PRO A 52 -18.01 -7.27 9.95
N SER A 53 -19.20 -6.78 10.25
CA SER A 53 -19.78 -6.98 11.57
C SER A 53 -19.88 -8.49 11.85
N ARG A 54 -19.64 -8.92 13.09
CA ARG A 54 -19.79 -10.34 13.50
C ARG A 54 -21.14 -10.92 13.06
N ARG A 55 -22.17 -10.07 12.97
CA ARG A 55 -23.51 -10.42 12.50
C ARG A 55 -23.57 -10.66 10.99
N GLN A 56 -22.90 -9.83 10.17
CA GLN A 56 -22.78 -10.02 8.72
C GLN A 56 -21.94 -11.25 8.36
N LEU A 57 -20.89 -11.55 9.14
CA LEU A 57 -20.07 -12.76 8.99
C LEU A 57 -20.91 -14.03 9.22
N LEU A 58 -21.90 -13.97 10.12
CA LEU A 58 -22.82 -15.08 10.41
C LEU A 58 -24.02 -15.16 9.46
N THR A 59 -24.47 -14.06 8.85
CA THR A 59 -25.55 -14.08 7.84
C THR A 59 -25.07 -14.35 6.41
N ALA A 60 -23.78 -14.15 6.10
CA ALA A 60 -23.20 -14.46 4.78
C ALA A 60 -22.46 -15.80 4.71
N GLY A 61 -22.23 -16.48 5.84
CA GLY A 61 -21.41 -17.70 5.96
C GLY A 61 -22.21 -19.00 5.83
N GLY A 62 -22.79 -19.24 4.65
CA GLY A 62 -23.37 -20.53 4.27
C GLY A 62 -22.49 -21.31 3.28
N LEU A 63 -21.18 -21.41 3.51
CA LEU A 63 -20.33 -22.43 2.88
C LEU A 63 -19.02 -22.58 3.67
N THR A 64 -18.69 -23.83 3.97
CA THR A 64 -17.60 -24.33 4.83
C THR A 64 -16.19 -24.06 4.30
N ILE A 65 -15.25 -23.68 5.19
CA ILE A 65 -13.97 -24.37 5.46
C ILE A 65 -13.48 -23.95 6.87
N LEU A 66 -12.98 -24.94 7.61
CA LEU A 66 -12.65 -24.97 9.04
C LEU A 66 -11.30 -24.29 9.38
N GLY A 67 -11.19 -23.74 10.60
CA GLY A 67 -9.90 -23.25 11.14
C GLY A 67 -9.93 -22.56 12.51
N ALA A 68 -10.54 -23.22 13.51
CA ALA A 68 -10.47 -23.04 14.98
C ALA A 68 -9.99 -21.72 15.64
N ALA A 69 -10.91 -21.05 16.34
CA ALA A 69 -10.66 -20.48 17.67
C ALA A 69 -11.98 -20.37 18.46
N VAL A 70 -12.39 -21.48 19.09
CA VAL A 70 -13.40 -21.43 20.17
C VAL A 70 -12.63 -21.39 21.48
N VAL A 71 -12.49 -20.20 22.06
CA VAL A 71 -12.07 -20.07 23.46
C VAL A 71 -13.28 -20.49 24.31
N SER A 72 -13.23 -21.73 24.78
CA SER A 72 -14.14 -22.29 25.77
C SER A 72 -13.94 -21.57 27.10
N ALA A 73 -15.01 -20.96 27.62
CA ALA A 73 -15.08 -20.56 29.01
C ALA A 73 -15.40 -21.79 29.88
N CYS A 74 -14.56 -22.02 30.89
CA CYS A 74 -14.82 -22.78 32.13
C CYS A 74 -15.28 -24.25 32.00
N VAL A 75 -14.32 -25.19 31.97
CA VAL A 75 -14.47 -26.55 32.56
C VAL A 75 -13.10 -26.97 33.13
N GLU A 76 -13.09 -27.43 34.39
CA GLU A 76 -11.91 -27.91 35.12
C GLU A 76 -11.39 -29.27 34.56
N PRO A 77 -10.07 -29.54 34.59
CA PRO A 77 -9.49 -30.73 33.96
C PRO A 77 -9.43 -31.97 34.89
N PRO A 78 -9.72 -33.18 34.40
CA PRO A 78 -9.16 -34.42 34.94
C PRO A 78 -7.82 -34.80 34.26
N GLU A 79 -7.07 -35.65 34.95
CA GLU A 79 -5.62 -35.88 34.85
C GLU A 79 -4.98 -36.16 33.47
N GLU A 80 -3.72 -35.72 33.39
CA GLU A 80 -2.76 -35.77 32.29
C GLU A 80 -2.52 -37.17 31.69
N ARG A 81 -2.50 -37.22 30.35
CA ARG A 81 -1.67 -38.19 29.62
C ARG A 81 -0.82 -37.44 28.59
N GLN A 82 0.43 -37.21 28.96
CA GLN A 82 1.44 -36.49 28.19
C GLN A 82 1.86 -37.28 26.94
N ILE A 83 1.91 -36.61 25.79
CA ILE A 83 2.68 -37.04 24.61
C ILE A 83 3.76 -35.97 24.41
N PRO A 84 5.06 -36.32 24.48
CA PRO A 84 6.12 -35.32 24.45
C PRO A 84 6.39 -34.88 23.01
N VAL A 85 6.21 -33.60 22.73
CA VAL A 85 6.84 -32.94 21.57
C VAL A 85 8.00 -32.13 22.11
N THR A 86 9.20 -32.65 21.88
CA THR A 86 10.47 -31.99 22.17
C THR A 86 10.73 -30.92 21.12
N GLY A 87 10.49 -29.67 21.51
CA GLY A 87 10.90 -28.49 20.76
C GLY A 87 10.79 -27.30 21.71
N ALA A 88 11.90 -26.94 22.36
CA ALA A 88 11.98 -25.79 23.23
C ALA A 88 11.80 -24.51 22.39
N GLY A 89 10.55 -24.15 22.13
CA GLY A 89 10.18 -22.81 21.71
C GLY A 89 10.45 -21.88 22.89
N LYS A 90 11.49 -21.06 22.77
CA LYS A 90 11.68 -19.91 23.63
C LYS A 90 10.38 -19.11 23.56
N GLU A 91 9.64 -19.04 24.65
CA GLU A 91 8.50 -18.14 24.77
C GLU A 91 9.03 -16.73 24.54
N THR A 92 8.88 -16.23 23.31
CA THR A 92 9.06 -14.81 23.02
C THR A 92 7.90 -14.12 23.72
N THR A 93 8.18 -13.56 24.89
CA THR A 93 7.27 -12.62 25.55
C THR A 93 7.06 -11.45 24.59
N THR A 94 5.93 -11.43 23.88
CA THR A 94 5.53 -10.25 23.12
C THR A 94 5.09 -9.21 24.13
N THR A 95 5.99 -8.31 24.51
CA THR A 95 5.63 -7.10 25.24
C THR A 95 4.65 -6.33 24.37
N SER A 96 3.41 -6.21 24.80
CA SER A 96 2.41 -5.36 24.17
C SER A 96 2.91 -3.91 24.17
N MET A 97 2.98 -3.29 22.98
CA MET A 97 3.32 -1.87 22.86
C MET A 97 2.31 -1.00 23.61
N SER A 98 2.78 0.11 24.18
CA SER A 98 1.88 1.08 24.79
C SER A 98 1.05 1.80 23.71
N SER A 99 -0.07 2.41 24.10
CA SER A 99 -0.89 3.21 23.16
C SER A 99 -0.10 4.38 22.56
N ALA A 100 0.74 5.02 23.37
CA ALA A 100 1.59 6.12 22.92
C ALA A 100 2.64 5.66 21.89
N ASP A 101 3.22 4.48 22.09
CA ASP A 101 4.19 3.90 21.14
C ASP A 101 3.51 3.54 19.81
N MET A 102 2.26 3.04 19.84
CA MET A 102 1.49 2.73 18.65
C MET A 102 1.12 4.00 17.85
N GLU A 103 0.73 5.07 18.54
CA GLU A 103 0.43 6.36 17.91
C GLU A 103 1.68 6.98 17.26
N ALA A 104 2.82 6.97 17.97
CA ALA A 104 4.09 7.44 17.43
C ALA A 104 4.56 6.61 16.22
N MET A 105 4.33 5.29 16.25
CA MET A 105 4.58 4.41 15.11
C MET A 105 3.66 4.76 13.93
N ASN A 106 2.36 4.94 14.14
CA ASN A 106 1.43 5.33 13.08
C ASN A 106 1.87 6.63 12.39
N LEU A 107 2.19 7.67 13.17
CA LEU A 107 2.67 8.94 12.63
C LEU A 107 3.96 8.78 11.81
N THR A 108 4.89 7.96 12.29
CA THR A 108 6.14 7.69 11.57
C THR A 108 5.86 6.97 10.24
N VAL A 109 5.01 5.95 10.26
CA VAL A 109 4.64 5.16 9.07
C VAL A 109 3.91 6.02 8.03
N LEU A 110 2.95 6.86 8.47
CA LEU A 110 2.23 7.78 7.57
C LEU A 110 3.15 8.85 6.96
N ARG A 111 4.09 9.39 7.73
CA ARG A 111 5.07 10.38 7.24
C ARG A 111 6.00 9.79 6.20
N VAL A 112 6.37 8.51 6.32
CA VAL A 112 7.13 7.80 5.26
C VAL A 112 6.31 7.73 3.98
N GLY A 113 5.03 7.37 4.07
CA GLY A 113 4.11 7.37 2.92
C GLY A 113 4.04 8.74 2.25
N GLN A 114 3.69 9.78 3.01
CA GLN A 114 3.55 11.15 2.48
C GLN A 114 4.83 11.65 1.81
N SER A 115 5.99 11.30 2.38
CA SER A 115 7.27 11.67 1.79
C SER A 115 7.58 10.94 0.48
N ILE A 116 7.07 9.73 0.26
CA ILE A 116 7.25 8.99 -0.99
C ILE A 116 6.33 9.55 -2.07
N GLU A 117 5.08 9.88 -1.72
CA GLU A 117 4.15 10.59 -2.62
C GLU A 117 4.76 11.92 -3.08
N ALA A 118 5.27 12.72 -2.14
CA ALA A 118 5.93 13.99 -2.45
C ALA A 118 7.15 13.81 -3.38
N LEU A 119 7.90 12.73 -3.21
CA LEU A 119 9.04 12.43 -4.08
C LEU A 119 8.59 12.13 -5.50
N ALA A 120 7.56 11.29 -5.66
CA ALA A 120 7.02 10.92 -6.97
C ALA A 120 6.53 12.16 -7.73
N VAL A 121 5.76 13.05 -7.08
CA VAL A 121 5.33 14.33 -7.67
C VAL A 121 6.52 15.12 -8.21
N GLN A 122 7.54 15.36 -7.37
CA GLN A 122 8.69 16.17 -7.76
C GLN A 122 9.48 15.56 -8.91
N GLN A 123 9.65 14.23 -8.92
CA GLN A 123 10.40 13.59 -9.98
C GLN A 123 9.63 13.58 -11.30
N TYR A 124 8.32 13.30 -11.28
CA TYR A 124 7.50 13.35 -12.49
C TYR A 124 7.44 14.73 -13.10
N GLU A 125 7.23 15.77 -12.30
CA GLU A 125 7.30 17.16 -12.78
C GLU A 125 8.68 17.52 -13.37
N ALA A 126 9.76 17.00 -12.77
CA ALA A 126 11.11 17.27 -13.24
C ALA A 126 11.46 16.57 -14.56
N VAL A 127 10.98 15.35 -14.78
CA VAL A 127 11.41 14.51 -15.92
C VAL A 127 10.41 14.43 -17.06
N VAL A 128 9.17 14.91 -16.89
CA VAL A 128 8.11 14.83 -17.92
C VAL A 128 8.53 15.41 -19.27
N GLY A 129 9.39 16.44 -19.29
CA GLY A 129 9.88 17.04 -20.53
C GLY A 129 10.86 16.18 -21.35
N ALA A 130 11.41 15.12 -20.76
CA ALA A 130 12.29 14.16 -21.43
C ALA A 130 11.53 12.92 -21.97
N ALA A 131 10.25 12.77 -21.61
CA ALA A 131 9.38 11.71 -22.08
C ALA A 131 8.81 12.02 -23.48
N ASP A 132 8.44 10.96 -24.21
CA ASP A 132 7.56 11.09 -25.37
C ASP A 132 6.14 11.47 -24.95
N ALA A 133 5.29 11.83 -25.91
CA ALA A 133 3.94 12.32 -25.62
C ALA A 133 3.06 11.30 -24.86
N GLU A 134 3.28 10.01 -25.09
CA GLU A 134 2.46 8.94 -24.50
C GLU A 134 2.85 8.72 -23.04
N LEU A 135 4.15 8.65 -22.75
CA LEU A 135 4.63 8.58 -21.38
C LEU A 135 4.39 9.90 -20.62
N ALA A 136 4.50 11.06 -21.27
CA ALA A 136 4.24 12.35 -20.63
C ALA A 136 2.78 12.49 -20.12
N ASP A 137 1.80 11.99 -20.89
CA ASP A 137 0.40 11.97 -20.46
C ASP A 137 0.21 11.10 -19.19
N VAL A 138 0.91 9.96 -19.13
CA VAL A 138 0.90 9.04 -17.97
C VAL A 138 1.51 9.72 -16.74
N LEU A 139 2.70 10.29 -16.86
CA LEU A 139 3.42 10.94 -15.76
C LEU A 139 2.64 12.14 -15.22
N THR A 140 1.97 12.89 -16.09
CA THR A 140 1.14 14.04 -15.68
C THR A 140 -0.03 13.56 -14.82
N LEU A 141 -0.75 12.51 -15.26
CA LEU A 141 -1.83 11.94 -14.47
C LEU A 141 -1.32 11.41 -13.13
N PHE A 142 -0.22 10.67 -13.11
CA PHE A 142 0.29 10.09 -11.87
C PHE A 142 0.80 11.17 -10.91
N ALA A 143 1.42 12.24 -11.41
CA ALA A 143 1.79 13.38 -10.58
C ALA A 143 0.55 14.00 -9.91
N GLU A 144 -0.57 14.19 -10.64
CA GLU A 144 -1.83 14.67 -10.05
C GLU A 144 -2.34 13.73 -8.93
N GLN A 145 -2.29 12.42 -9.15
CA GLN A 145 -2.76 11.44 -8.16
C GLN A 145 -1.85 11.39 -6.91
N HIS A 146 -0.53 11.41 -7.08
CA HIS A 146 0.41 11.50 -5.97
C HIS A 146 0.26 12.80 -5.18
N GLN A 147 -0.11 13.94 -5.81
CA GLN A 147 -0.42 15.17 -5.09
C GLN A 147 -1.64 14.96 -4.16
N GLU A 148 -2.70 14.32 -4.65
CA GLU A 148 -3.88 14.02 -3.85
C GLU A 148 -3.57 13.01 -2.72
N HIS A 149 -2.76 11.99 -2.98
CA HIS A 149 -2.28 11.05 -1.97
C HIS A 149 -1.45 11.76 -0.88
N ALA A 150 -0.47 12.56 -1.28
CA ALA A 150 0.36 13.35 -0.36
C ALA A 150 -0.50 14.27 0.51
N GLN A 151 -1.49 14.95 -0.08
CA GLN A 151 -2.41 15.81 0.65
C GLN A 151 -3.24 15.02 1.67
N SER A 152 -3.83 13.90 1.26
CA SER A 152 -4.65 13.06 2.14
C SER A 152 -3.84 12.53 3.33
N LEU A 153 -2.59 12.13 3.10
CA LEU A 153 -1.70 11.69 4.17
C LEU A 153 -1.30 12.86 5.08
N SER A 154 -0.97 14.03 4.52
CA SER A 154 -0.66 15.25 5.29
C SER A 154 -1.82 15.68 6.19
N ASP A 155 -3.05 15.67 5.65
CA ASP A 155 -4.26 15.95 6.42
C ASP A 155 -4.48 14.93 7.54
N THR A 156 -4.22 13.65 7.27
CA THR A 156 -4.34 12.56 8.26
C THR A 156 -3.31 12.72 9.37
N ILE A 157 -2.03 12.96 9.02
CA ILE A 157 -0.94 13.22 9.97
C ILE A 157 -1.30 14.38 10.89
N THR A 158 -1.77 15.49 10.31
CA THR A 158 -2.20 16.67 11.06
C THR A 158 -3.38 16.37 11.99
N SER A 159 -4.36 15.58 11.53
CA SER A 159 -5.53 15.21 12.35
C SER A 159 -5.17 14.34 13.56
N LEU A 160 -4.09 13.57 13.45
CA LEU A 160 -3.51 12.76 14.53
C LEU A 160 -2.53 13.56 15.41
N GLY A 161 -2.45 14.88 15.24
CA GLY A 161 -1.56 15.75 16.01
C GLY A 161 -0.09 15.65 15.63
N GLY A 162 0.23 15.05 14.48
CA GLY A 162 1.59 14.97 13.95
C GLY A 162 1.92 16.12 12.98
N GLU A 163 3.20 16.24 12.65
CA GLU A 163 3.71 17.21 11.69
C GLU A 163 4.06 16.53 10.36
N PRO A 164 3.39 16.90 9.24
CA PRO A 164 3.74 16.40 7.91
C PRO A 164 5.18 16.76 7.50
N TYR A 165 5.74 16.01 6.55
CA TYR A 165 7.04 16.33 5.98
C TYR A 165 6.86 17.39 4.88
N GLN A 166 6.87 18.68 5.25
CA GLN A 166 6.69 19.81 4.32
C GLN A 166 7.48 21.05 4.79
N ASP A 167 7.84 21.93 3.84
CA ASP A 167 8.55 23.20 4.10
C ASP A 167 7.73 24.42 3.63
N GLY A 168 6.65 24.17 2.87
CA GLY A 168 5.76 25.18 2.30
C GLY A 168 4.29 24.85 2.54
N SER A 169 3.43 25.42 1.70
CA SER A 169 1.97 25.28 1.83
C SER A 169 1.43 23.98 1.21
N GLN A 170 2.16 23.35 0.30
CA GLN A 170 1.74 22.11 -0.34
C GLN A 170 2.32 20.91 0.38
N ALA A 171 1.53 19.84 0.47
CA ALA A 171 1.94 18.58 1.09
C ALA A 171 3.08 17.87 0.33
N TRP A 172 3.39 18.27 -0.90
CA TRP A 172 4.43 17.70 -1.76
C TRP A 172 5.61 18.65 -2.00
N ASP A 173 5.69 19.78 -1.28
CA ASP A 173 6.75 20.78 -1.48
C ASP A 173 8.16 20.23 -1.17
N LYS A 174 8.27 19.20 -0.33
CA LYS A 174 9.56 18.62 0.05
C LYS A 174 9.39 17.15 0.46
N PRO A 175 10.09 16.19 -0.16
CA PRO A 175 10.24 14.84 0.40
C PRO A 175 11.43 14.78 1.37
N ASN A 176 11.50 13.71 2.14
CA ASN A 176 12.63 13.36 2.98
C ASN A 176 13.92 13.28 2.14
N PRO A 177 14.97 14.06 2.46
CA PRO A 177 16.21 14.11 1.69
C PRO A 177 16.93 12.76 1.64
N ALA A 178 16.72 11.88 2.62
CA ALA A 178 17.28 10.54 2.59
C ALA A 178 16.70 9.70 1.43
N LEU A 179 15.45 9.94 1.02
CA LEU A 179 14.86 9.26 -0.15
C LEU A 179 15.40 9.84 -1.45
N LEU A 180 15.59 11.15 -1.52
CA LEU A 180 16.26 11.80 -2.66
C LEU A 180 17.69 11.27 -2.85
N GLU A 181 18.44 11.12 -1.76
CA GLU A 181 19.79 10.56 -1.80
C GLU A 181 19.78 9.09 -2.25
N ALA A 182 18.84 8.28 -1.73
CA ALA A 182 18.72 6.87 -2.10
C ALA A 182 18.38 6.65 -3.58
N LEU A 183 17.72 7.62 -4.23
CA LEU A 183 17.30 7.55 -5.63
C LEU A 183 18.10 8.49 -6.55
N ALA A 184 19.20 9.08 -6.08
CA ALA A 184 19.96 10.07 -6.84
C ALA A 184 20.48 9.55 -8.19
N GLU A 185 20.92 8.29 -8.25
CA GLU A 185 21.42 7.67 -9.48
C GLU A 185 20.31 7.44 -10.53
N PRO A 186 19.19 6.74 -10.23
CA PRO A 186 18.11 6.58 -11.21
C PRO A 186 17.51 7.93 -11.63
N ILE A 187 17.44 8.92 -10.75
CA ILE A 187 17.02 10.29 -11.10
C ILE A 187 17.98 10.91 -12.13
N ALA A 188 19.30 10.80 -11.90
CA ALA A 188 20.29 11.36 -12.80
C ALA A 188 20.31 10.69 -14.19
N LEU A 189 19.86 9.44 -14.30
CA LEU A 189 19.78 8.69 -15.55
C LEU A 189 18.50 8.96 -16.35
N ALA A 190 17.47 9.55 -15.75
CA ALA A 190 16.18 9.84 -16.38
C ALA A 190 16.24 11.05 -17.33
N THR A 191 17.07 10.94 -18.38
CA THR A 191 17.36 12.03 -19.33
C THR A 191 16.76 11.82 -20.72
N ASP A 192 16.17 10.63 -20.96
CA ASP A 192 15.45 10.28 -22.16
C ASP A 192 14.24 9.39 -21.82
N ASN A 193 13.39 9.09 -22.80
CA ASN A 193 12.17 8.31 -22.60
C ASN A 193 12.40 6.96 -21.89
N THR A 194 13.53 6.29 -22.16
CA THR A 194 13.84 4.99 -21.56
C THR A 194 14.23 5.16 -20.09
N GLY A 195 15.09 6.13 -19.79
CA GLY A 195 15.47 6.45 -18.43
C GLY A 195 14.29 6.95 -17.60
N VAL A 196 13.38 7.72 -18.20
CA VAL A 196 12.17 8.20 -17.53
C VAL A 196 11.21 7.06 -17.21
N LEU A 197 10.97 6.13 -18.14
CA LEU A 197 10.14 4.96 -17.88
C LEU A 197 10.74 4.09 -16.76
N ALA A 198 12.07 3.89 -16.77
CA ALA A 198 12.76 3.15 -15.72
C ALA A 198 12.65 3.83 -14.34
N LEU A 199 12.79 5.15 -14.28
CA LEU A 199 12.59 5.91 -13.04
C LEU A 199 11.15 5.78 -12.54
N ALA A 200 10.16 5.89 -13.42
CA ALA A 200 8.74 5.75 -13.05
C ALA A 200 8.46 4.36 -12.46
N LEU A 201 8.93 3.29 -13.10
CA LEU A 201 8.80 1.92 -12.56
C LEU A 201 9.44 1.77 -11.18
N ILE A 202 10.57 2.44 -10.92
CA ILE A 202 11.22 2.43 -9.61
C ILE A 202 10.36 3.17 -8.57
N LEU A 203 9.87 4.36 -8.90
CA LEU A 203 9.05 5.19 -8.00
C LEU A 203 7.76 4.47 -7.60
N GLU A 204 7.02 3.94 -8.58
CA GLU A 204 5.76 3.24 -8.34
C GLU A 204 5.97 1.94 -7.55
N ASN A 205 7.04 1.21 -7.81
CA ASN A 205 7.38 0.01 -7.03
C ASN A 205 7.74 0.35 -5.57
N VAL A 206 8.45 1.47 -5.35
CA VAL A 206 8.74 1.96 -3.99
C VAL A 206 7.45 2.40 -3.28
N ALA A 207 6.53 3.09 -3.97
CA ALA A 207 5.23 3.46 -3.43
C ALA A 207 4.38 2.22 -3.06
N GLN A 208 4.26 1.26 -3.97
CA GLN A 208 3.51 0.01 -3.75
C GLN A 208 4.06 -0.82 -2.57
N GLN A 209 5.39 -0.94 -2.46
CA GLN A 209 6.02 -1.60 -1.31
C GLN A 209 5.79 -0.83 -0.01
N THR A 210 5.77 0.49 -0.08
CA THR A 210 5.50 1.36 1.07
C THR A 210 4.10 1.11 1.59
N TYR A 211 3.07 1.11 0.73
CA TYR A 211 1.70 0.82 1.18
C TYR A 211 1.55 -0.60 1.72
N THR A 212 2.24 -1.58 1.14
CA THR A 212 2.29 -2.94 1.69
C THR A 212 2.89 -2.95 3.10
N TYR A 213 3.97 -2.19 3.32
CA TYR A 213 4.57 -1.99 4.63
C TYR A 213 3.63 -1.24 5.58
N GLN A 214 2.95 -0.18 5.13
CA GLN A 214 2.02 0.59 5.95
C GLN A 214 0.87 -0.29 6.46
N VAL A 215 0.26 -1.08 5.58
CA VAL A 215 -0.83 -2.00 5.95
C VAL A 215 -0.41 -2.99 7.04
N LYS A 216 0.86 -3.43 7.03
CA LYS A 216 1.40 -4.31 8.06
C LYS A 216 1.63 -3.62 9.41
N ASN A 217 2.04 -2.35 9.41
CA ASN A 217 2.55 -1.68 10.61
C ASN A 217 1.58 -0.67 11.23
N LEU A 218 0.58 -0.20 10.50
CA LEU A 218 -0.44 0.69 11.05
C LEU A 218 -1.34 -0.08 12.03
N SER A 219 -1.54 0.49 13.21
CA SER A 219 -2.31 -0.14 14.30
C SER A 219 -3.82 0.05 14.14
N GLU A 220 -4.27 1.13 13.51
CA GLU A 220 -5.70 1.43 13.33
C GLU A 220 -6.26 0.80 12.03
N PRO A 221 -7.42 0.11 12.09
CA PRO A 221 -8.07 -0.47 10.90
C PRO A 221 -8.34 0.53 9.78
N GLU A 222 -8.76 1.74 10.13
CA GLU A 222 -9.13 2.79 9.18
C GLU A 222 -7.87 3.30 8.44
N LEU A 223 -6.74 3.41 9.14
CA LEU A 223 -5.46 3.78 8.53
C LEU A 223 -4.97 2.67 7.60
N ARG A 224 -5.12 1.40 7.98
CA ARG A 224 -4.81 0.26 7.10
C ARG A 224 -5.69 0.26 5.85
N ALA A 225 -6.99 0.50 6.00
CA ALA A 225 -7.92 0.57 4.88
C ALA A 225 -7.54 1.72 3.92
N ALA A 226 -7.21 2.90 4.44
CA ALA A 226 -6.72 4.01 3.63
C ALA A 226 -5.43 3.66 2.88
N ALA A 227 -4.46 3.03 3.56
CA ALA A 227 -3.22 2.58 2.94
C ALA A 227 -3.45 1.49 1.87
N MET A 228 -4.38 0.56 2.08
CA MET A 228 -4.74 -0.45 1.07
C MET A 228 -5.36 0.17 -0.18
N SER A 229 -6.21 1.19 -0.01
CA SER A 229 -6.82 1.92 -1.12
C SER A 229 -5.77 2.59 -1.99
N ILE A 230 -4.89 3.40 -1.40
CA ILE A 230 -3.84 4.09 -2.15
C ILE A 230 -2.90 3.05 -2.80
N GLY A 231 -2.48 2.03 -2.05
CA GLY A 231 -1.65 0.94 -2.60
C GLY A 231 -2.30 0.19 -3.77
N GLY A 232 -3.63 0.14 -3.85
CA GLY A 232 -4.37 -0.38 -5.00
C GLY A 232 -4.20 0.50 -6.25
N ILE A 233 -4.23 1.83 -6.09
CA ILE A 233 -3.95 2.78 -7.18
C ILE A 233 -2.48 2.68 -7.62
N GLU A 234 -1.52 2.63 -6.69
CA GLU A 234 -0.09 2.47 -7.05
C GLU A 234 0.19 1.16 -7.80
N ALA A 235 -0.55 0.09 -7.47
CA ALA A 235 -0.47 -1.15 -8.26
C ALA A 235 -0.99 -0.96 -9.68
N ARG A 236 -2.02 -0.12 -9.90
CA ARG A 236 -2.48 0.20 -11.25
C ARG A 236 -1.50 1.10 -12.00
N HIS A 237 -0.82 2.02 -11.32
CA HIS A 237 0.27 2.79 -11.92
C HIS A 237 1.35 1.86 -12.49
N MET A 238 1.82 0.92 -11.67
CA MET A 238 2.76 -0.13 -12.10
C MET A 238 2.25 -0.91 -13.31
N ALA A 239 0.98 -1.33 -13.32
CA ALA A 239 0.41 -2.09 -14.42
C ALA A 239 0.45 -1.33 -15.76
N VAL A 240 0.15 -0.02 -15.74
CA VAL A 240 0.24 0.83 -16.93
C VAL A 240 1.67 0.97 -17.42
N LEU A 241 2.63 1.26 -16.52
CA LEU A 241 4.03 1.40 -16.91
C LEU A 241 4.61 0.09 -17.47
N LEU A 242 4.27 -1.05 -16.87
CA LEU A 242 4.66 -2.37 -17.38
C LEU A 242 3.99 -2.67 -18.73
N GLY A 243 2.80 -2.13 -18.98
CA GLY A 243 2.13 -2.18 -20.28
C GLY A 243 2.86 -1.38 -21.36
N ILE A 244 3.51 -0.28 -21.00
CA ILE A 244 4.37 0.51 -21.89
C ILE A 244 5.72 -0.19 -22.10
N GLU A 245 6.34 -0.72 -21.04
CA GLU A 245 7.64 -1.39 -21.09
C GLU A 245 7.56 -2.72 -21.86
N THR A 246 6.50 -3.51 -21.61
CA THR A 246 6.31 -4.87 -22.13
C THR A 246 4.92 -5.07 -22.74
N PRO A 247 4.58 -4.36 -23.83
CA PRO A 247 3.23 -4.38 -24.40
C PRO A 247 2.79 -5.77 -24.90
N ASP A 248 3.77 -6.65 -25.18
CA ASP A 248 3.54 -7.97 -25.76
C ASP A 248 3.46 -9.08 -24.70
N THR A 249 3.57 -8.73 -23.41
CA THR A 249 3.65 -9.69 -22.31
C THR A 249 2.59 -9.39 -21.23
N PRO A 250 1.30 -9.72 -21.45
CA PRO A 250 0.24 -9.41 -20.49
C PRO A 250 0.45 -10.01 -19.09
N THR A 251 1.16 -11.14 -18.99
CA THR A 251 1.51 -11.76 -17.70
C THR A 251 2.55 -10.96 -16.91
N ALA A 252 3.31 -10.08 -17.55
CA ALA A 252 4.25 -9.17 -16.90
C ALA A 252 3.58 -7.89 -16.41
N GLN A 253 2.33 -7.61 -16.81
CA GLN A 253 1.59 -6.38 -16.50
C GLN A 253 0.78 -6.47 -15.19
N ALA A 254 0.67 -7.67 -14.60
CA ALA A 254 0.18 -7.82 -13.24
C ALA A 254 1.35 -7.60 -12.27
N PRO A 255 1.43 -6.47 -11.55
CA PRO A 255 2.45 -6.31 -10.51
C PRO A 255 2.26 -7.42 -9.50
N PHE A 256 3.34 -8.09 -9.10
CA PHE A 256 3.28 -9.06 -8.01
C PHE A 256 3.24 -8.29 -6.68
N PRO A 257 2.08 -8.19 -6.00
CA PRO A 257 2.00 -7.44 -4.75
C PRO A 257 2.74 -8.15 -3.61
N PHE A 258 3.11 -9.42 -3.82
CA PHE A 258 3.89 -10.23 -2.90
C PHE A 258 5.29 -10.39 -3.48
N GLY A 259 6.32 -10.03 -2.70
CA GLY A 259 7.70 -10.19 -3.12
C GLY A 259 7.97 -11.62 -3.62
N LYS A 260 8.77 -11.75 -4.67
CA LYS A 260 9.22 -13.07 -5.15
C LYS A 260 9.85 -13.80 -3.97
N THR A 261 9.28 -14.93 -3.56
CA THR A 261 9.88 -15.76 -2.51
C THR A 261 11.28 -16.17 -2.99
N LEU A 262 12.28 -16.09 -2.11
CA LEU A 262 13.67 -16.44 -2.43
C LEU A 262 13.80 -17.89 -2.97
N ASP A 263 12.79 -18.73 -2.71
CA ASP A 263 12.67 -20.11 -3.16
C ASP A 263 11.53 -20.34 -4.19
N ALA A 264 11.14 -19.32 -4.96
CA ALA A 264 10.18 -19.53 -6.05
C ALA A 264 10.77 -20.54 -7.04
N VAL A 265 10.05 -21.66 -7.24
CA VAL A 265 10.42 -22.68 -8.24
C VAL A 265 10.59 -21.97 -9.58
N LYS A 266 11.78 -22.12 -10.18
CA LYS A 266 12.05 -21.57 -11.50
C LYS A 266 11.09 -22.21 -12.48
N GLU A 267 10.45 -21.38 -13.30
CA GLU A 267 9.53 -21.84 -14.33
C GLU A 267 10.28 -22.81 -15.26
N GLY A 268 9.91 -24.10 -15.24
CA GLY A 268 10.54 -25.17 -16.00
C GLY A 268 11.26 -26.27 -15.19
N GLU A 269 11.48 -26.12 -13.89
CA GLU A 269 11.98 -27.21 -13.04
C GLU A 269 10.80 -28.01 -12.45
N ALA A 270 10.37 -29.06 -13.17
CA ALA A 270 9.54 -30.10 -12.57
C ALA A 270 10.37 -30.83 -11.51
N VAL A 271 9.96 -30.73 -10.23
CA VAL A 271 10.54 -31.51 -9.14
C VAL A 271 10.24 -32.98 -9.40
N GLU A 272 11.28 -33.74 -9.77
CA GLU A 272 11.20 -35.19 -9.85
C GLU A 272 10.99 -35.73 -8.44
N VAL A 273 9.79 -36.24 -8.17
CA VAL A 273 9.47 -36.92 -6.90
C VAL A 273 10.23 -38.24 -6.90
N VAL A 274 11.45 -38.24 -6.36
CA VAL A 274 12.18 -39.46 -6.04
C VAL A 274 11.53 -40.08 -4.81
N GLY A 275 10.63 -41.04 -5.06
CA GLY A 275 10.14 -41.94 -4.04
C GLY A 275 11.26 -42.86 -3.56
N SER A 276 11.39 -43.00 -2.25
CA SER A 276 12.00 -44.14 -1.55
C SER A 276 11.38 -44.26 -0.17
#